data_AF-A0AAU6WKQ2-F1
#
_entry.id   AF-A0AAU6WKQ2-F1
#
_cell.length_a   1.000
_cell.length_b   1.000
_cell.length_c   1.000
_cell.angle_alpha   90.00
_cell.angle_beta   90.00
_cell.angle_gamma   90.00
#
_symmetry.space_group_name_H-M   'P 1'
#
loop_
_entity.id
_entity.type
_entity.pdbx_description
1 polymer ?
#
loop_
_entity_poly.entity_id
_entity_poly.type
_entity_poly.pdbx_seq_one_letter_code
_entity_poly.pdbx_strand_id
1 'polypeptide(L)'
;MKHTAQLIFPHQLFEDTDYLDQDHPVFLVEEFLFFKQYTFHKQKIAFHRATMKFYEDFLQKKGFKVEYIESNSEYSDIRKLISKLEREGFETIRTTDVCDNWLEKRLNETKIKLEILDSPLFINTREDLKEYFENKKSYHQTDFYKQQRITRNILMKTGKPLGGKWTYDTENRKKYPKNRKAPSIHFPVNNAYFKEAKEYTEQYFADNYGSLTDEQLYPATFEEAEKWLVLFFENRFAEFGVYEDSIVEKEHFLHHSVLSPLLNVGLLTAEIVLEKAIAFAEEDDIPVNSLEGFVRQILGWREFVRGVYVYQGTYQRNKNYWNHTNKLPETFYTAQTGIYPIDSSLKKS
;
A
#
# COMPACT_ATOMS: atom_id res chain seq x y z
N MET A 1 -24.30 26.61 -7.03
CA MET A 1 -23.83 25.22 -6.82
C MET A 1 -22.76 25.27 -5.75
N LYS A 2 -22.95 24.52 -4.67
CA LYS A 2 -21.97 24.46 -3.57
C LYS A 2 -20.66 23.93 -4.14
N HIS A 3 -19.57 24.69 -4.00
CA HIS A 3 -18.28 24.31 -4.57
C HIS A 3 -17.67 23.22 -3.70
N THR A 4 -17.63 21.98 -4.20
CA THR A 4 -16.97 20.85 -3.54
C THR A 4 -15.54 20.72 -4.09
N ALA A 5 -14.55 20.61 -3.20
CA ALA A 5 -13.18 20.24 -3.54
C ALA A 5 -12.99 18.75 -3.27
N GLN A 6 -12.70 17.96 -4.31
CA GLN A 6 -12.50 16.52 -4.17
C GLN A 6 -11.01 16.25 -4.06
N LEU A 7 -10.52 15.85 -2.88
CA LEU A 7 -9.10 15.65 -2.62
C LEU A 7 -8.70 14.19 -2.79
N ILE A 8 -7.65 13.96 -3.56
CA ILE A 8 -7.03 12.65 -3.75
C ILE A 8 -5.56 12.73 -3.38
N PHE A 9 -5.13 11.82 -2.51
CA PHE A 9 -3.76 11.71 -2.01
C PHE A 9 -2.99 10.55 -2.69
N PRO A 10 -1.65 10.47 -2.52
CA PRO A 10 -0.81 9.50 -3.23
C PRO A 10 -1.16 8.02 -2.97
N HIS A 11 -1.97 7.74 -1.95
CA HIS A 11 -2.43 6.41 -1.56
C HIS A 11 -3.90 6.09 -1.89
N GLN A 12 -4.53 6.90 -2.76
CA GLN A 12 -5.96 6.84 -3.10
C GLN A 12 -6.21 6.81 -4.63
N LEU A 13 -5.33 6.16 -5.39
CA LEU A 13 -5.34 6.14 -6.85
C LEU A 13 -6.19 4.96 -7.37
N PHE A 14 -7.49 4.99 -7.12
CA PHE A 14 -8.41 3.88 -7.39
C PHE A 14 -8.97 3.89 -8.82
N GLU A 15 -9.11 2.72 -9.42
CA GLU A 15 -9.66 2.62 -10.79
C GLU A 15 -11.15 2.98 -10.84
N ASP A 16 -11.91 2.54 -9.83
CA ASP A 16 -13.29 2.95 -9.62
C ASP A 16 -13.34 4.42 -9.16
N THR A 17 -14.08 5.24 -9.92
CA THR A 17 -14.20 6.68 -9.71
C THR A 17 -15.63 7.09 -9.35
N ASP A 18 -16.52 6.15 -9.03
CA ASP A 18 -17.95 6.41 -8.77
C ASP A 18 -18.18 7.29 -7.53
N TYR A 19 -17.18 7.39 -6.66
CA TYR A 19 -17.18 8.30 -5.51
C TYR A 19 -16.87 9.76 -5.87
N LEU A 20 -16.44 10.03 -7.10
CA LEU A 20 -16.13 11.35 -7.63
C LEU A 20 -17.28 11.90 -8.47
N ASP A 21 -17.43 13.22 -8.44
CA ASP A 21 -18.42 13.98 -9.17
C ASP A 21 -17.75 14.85 -10.24
N GLN A 22 -18.16 14.71 -11.51
CA GLN A 22 -17.55 15.46 -12.62
C GLN A 22 -17.89 16.95 -12.61
N ASP A 23 -18.95 17.37 -11.91
CA ASP A 23 -19.33 18.78 -11.77
C ASP A 23 -18.41 19.55 -10.79
N HIS A 24 -17.46 18.85 -10.15
CA HIS A 24 -16.58 19.39 -9.12
C HIS A 24 -15.11 19.14 -9.44
N PRO A 25 -14.21 20.10 -9.17
CA PRO A 25 -12.78 19.91 -9.39
C PRO A 25 -12.20 18.83 -8.47
N VAL A 26 -11.28 18.05 -9.03
CA VAL A 26 -10.46 17.08 -8.30
C VAL A 26 -9.07 17.68 -8.07
N PHE A 27 -8.63 17.75 -6.83
CA PHE A 27 -7.28 18.16 -6.46
C PHE A 27 -6.46 16.90 -6.19
N LEU A 28 -5.50 16.63 -7.08
CA LEU A 28 -4.56 15.52 -6.92
C LEU A 28 -3.29 16.06 -6.26
N VAL A 29 -3.06 15.70 -5.00
CA VAL A 29 -2.10 16.41 -4.13
C VAL A 29 -0.91 15.53 -3.81
N GLU A 30 0.29 15.91 -4.26
CA GLU A 30 1.56 15.32 -3.81
C GLU A 30 1.84 15.74 -2.36
N GLU A 31 1.01 15.24 -1.43
CA GLU A 31 0.95 15.70 -0.05
C GLU A 31 2.31 15.60 0.64
N PHE A 32 2.67 16.66 1.36
CA PHE A 32 3.93 16.83 2.09
C PHE A 32 4.29 15.61 2.95
N LEU A 33 3.30 15.01 3.62
CA LEU A 33 3.50 13.81 4.45
C LEU A 33 4.07 12.60 3.69
N PHE A 34 3.80 12.50 2.39
CA PHE A 34 4.22 11.37 1.56
C PHE A 34 5.53 11.61 0.81
N PHE A 35 5.89 12.88 0.59
CA PHE A 35 7.08 13.27 -0.19
C PHE A 35 8.22 13.85 0.66
N LYS A 36 7.91 14.58 1.75
CA LYS A 36 8.89 15.47 2.43
C LYS A 36 8.93 15.36 3.95
N GLN A 37 7.99 14.66 4.60
CA GLN A 37 8.02 14.46 6.06
C GLN A 37 9.31 13.78 6.54
N TYR A 38 9.83 12.86 5.73
CA TYR A 38 11.12 12.21 5.93
C TYR A 38 11.92 12.28 4.63
N THR A 39 13.22 12.06 4.72
CA THR A 39 14.04 11.70 3.57
C THR A 39 13.59 10.32 3.11
N PHE A 40 12.69 10.24 2.13
CA PHE A 40 12.21 8.96 1.61
C PHE A 40 13.15 8.44 0.52
N HIS A 41 13.25 7.11 0.38
CA HIS A 41 14.02 6.49 -0.69
C HIS A 41 13.63 7.06 -2.08
N LYS A 42 14.61 7.36 -2.94
CA LYS A 42 14.35 7.88 -4.30
C LYS A 42 13.33 7.04 -5.08
N GLN A 43 13.44 5.72 -5.03
CA GLN A 43 12.49 4.79 -5.66
C GLN A 43 11.04 4.98 -5.19
N LYS A 44 10.81 5.30 -3.91
CA LYS A 44 9.46 5.59 -3.40
C LYS A 44 8.92 6.88 -3.98
N ILE A 45 9.75 7.93 -4.04
CA ILE A 45 9.37 9.22 -4.62
C ILE A 45 9.04 9.08 -6.11
N ALA A 46 9.92 8.42 -6.88
CA ALA A 46 9.69 8.16 -8.29
C ALA A 46 8.43 7.31 -8.51
N PHE A 47 8.18 6.31 -7.64
CA PHE A 47 6.96 5.52 -7.71
C PHE A 47 5.70 6.36 -7.49
N HIS A 48 5.63 7.16 -6.41
CA HIS A 48 4.49 8.06 -6.19
C HIS A 48 4.31 9.06 -7.33
N ARG A 49 5.40 9.66 -7.84
CA ARG A 49 5.31 10.60 -8.98
C ARG A 49 4.75 9.90 -10.21
N ALA A 50 5.28 8.73 -10.58
CA ALA A 50 4.84 8.00 -11.76
C ALA A 50 3.35 7.62 -11.67
N THR A 51 2.91 7.06 -10.54
CA THR A 51 1.51 6.62 -10.37
C THR A 51 0.54 7.81 -10.32
N MET A 52 0.94 8.92 -9.69
CA MET A 52 0.09 10.11 -9.64
C MET A 52 -0.02 10.82 -10.99
N LYS A 53 1.05 10.90 -11.77
CA LYS A 53 0.99 11.45 -13.14
C LYS A 53 0.18 10.56 -14.08
N PHE A 54 0.28 9.25 -13.94
CA PHE A 54 -0.65 8.32 -14.60
C PHE A 54 -2.10 8.61 -14.18
N TYR A 55 -2.36 8.76 -12.89
CA TYR A 55 -3.71 8.93 -12.39
C TYR A 55 -4.33 10.28 -12.78
N GLU A 56 -3.53 11.34 -12.88
CA GLU A 56 -3.95 12.61 -13.47
C GLU A 56 -4.48 12.41 -14.89
N ASP A 57 -3.67 11.79 -15.77
CA ASP A 57 -4.05 11.52 -17.15
C ASP A 57 -5.30 10.63 -17.24
N PHE A 58 -5.41 9.64 -16.36
CA PHE A 58 -6.57 8.75 -16.25
C PHE A 58 -7.85 9.52 -15.93
N LEU A 59 -7.83 10.38 -14.91
CA LEU A 59 -8.97 11.20 -14.51
C LEU A 59 -9.35 12.21 -15.60
N GLN A 60 -8.37 12.85 -16.24
CA GLN A 60 -8.61 13.78 -17.35
C GLN A 60 -9.26 13.07 -18.54
N LYS A 61 -8.81 11.85 -18.90
CA LYS A 61 -9.43 11.03 -19.96
C LYS A 61 -10.87 10.60 -19.60
N LYS A 62 -11.16 10.43 -18.31
CA LYS A 62 -12.53 10.19 -17.81
C LYS A 62 -13.40 11.45 -17.77
N GLY A 63 -12.86 12.63 -18.08
CA GLY A 63 -13.60 13.89 -18.16
C GLY A 63 -13.60 14.73 -16.88
N PHE A 64 -12.83 14.35 -15.85
CA PHE A 64 -12.70 15.14 -14.64
C PHE A 64 -11.84 16.39 -14.85
N LYS A 65 -12.21 17.50 -14.21
CA LYS A 65 -11.35 18.67 -14.09
C LYS A 65 -10.35 18.46 -12.95
N VAL A 66 -9.09 18.17 -13.30
CA VAL A 66 -8.02 17.89 -12.34
C VAL A 66 -7.13 19.12 -12.12
N GLU A 67 -6.91 19.50 -10.86
CA GLU A 67 -5.87 20.43 -10.42
C GLU A 67 -4.76 19.64 -9.73
N TYR A 68 -3.63 19.47 -10.41
CA TYR A 68 -2.47 18.76 -9.87
C TYR A 68 -1.63 19.69 -8.99
N ILE A 69 -1.39 19.30 -7.74
CA ILE A 69 -0.57 20.05 -6.79
C ILE A 69 0.74 19.31 -6.58
N GLU A 70 1.81 19.83 -7.19
CA GLU A 70 3.17 19.28 -7.06
C GLU A 70 3.75 19.45 -5.66
N SER A 71 4.67 18.56 -5.27
CA SER A 71 5.29 18.56 -3.94
C SER A 71 6.11 19.83 -3.66
N ASN A 72 6.59 20.52 -4.70
CA ASN A 72 7.32 21.79 -4.60
C ASN A 72 6.39 23.00 -4.37
N SER A 73 5.09 22.86 -4.60
CA SER A 73 4.08 23.87 -4.29
C SER A 73 3.93 24.00 -2.78
N GLU A 74 3.68 25.21 -2.29
CA GLU A 74 3.34 25.38 -0.89
C GLU A 74 1.99 24.73 -0.52
N TYR A 75 1.11 24.53 -1.51
CA TYR A 75 -0.18 23.87 -1.32
C TYR A 75 -0.06 22.34 -1.27
N SER A 76 1.14 21.77 -1.44
CA SER A 76 1.39 20.35 -1.12
C SER A 76 1.25 20.07 0.38
N ASP A 77 1.28 21.08 1.23
CA ASP A 77 0.86 20.95 2.62
C ASP A 77 -0.65 21.16 2.71
N ILE A 78 -1.40 20.11 3.01
CA ILE A 78 -2.86 20.15 3.13
C ILE A 78 -3.39 21.32 3.98
N ARG A 79 -2.65 21.78 5.00
CA ARG A 79 -3.06 22.91 5.85
C ARG A 79 -3.15 24.21 5.04
N LYS A 80 -2.20 24.41 4.13
CA LYS A 80 -2.17 25.56 3.23
C LYS A 80 -3.17 25.42 2.11
N LEU A 81 -3.36 24.22 1.57
CA LEU A 81 -4.40 23.94 0.57
C LEU A 81 -5.80 24.21 1.13
N ILE A 82 -6.13 23.70 2.32
CA ILE A 82 -7.41 24.00 3.00
C ILE A 82 -7.61 25.51 3.11
N SER A 83 -6.58 26.25 3.55
CA SER A 83 -6.64 27.71 3.66
C SER A 83 -6.87 28.41 2.31
N LYS A 84 -6.35 27.86 1.20
CA LYS A 84 -6.61 28.33 -0.17
C LYS A 84 -8.06 28.07 -0.54
N LEU A 85 -8.54 26.84 -0.35
CA LEU A 85 -9.91 26.44 -0.68
C LEU A 85 -10.94 27.27 0.09
N GLU A 86 -10.67 27.60 1.36
CA GLU A 86 -11.52 28.49 2.16
C GLU A 86 -11.64 29.89 1.54
N ARG A 87 -10.52 30.46 1.06
CA ARG A 87 -10.50 31.77 0.39
C ARG A 87 -11.17 31.76 -0.97
N GLU A 88 -11.10 30.63 -1.67
CA GLU A 88 -11.73 30.41 -2.98
C GLU A 88 -13.24 30.12 -2.88
N GLY A 89 -13.78 30.00 -1.66
CA GLY A 89 -15.22 29.85 -1.42
C GLY A 89 -15.73 28.41 -1.54
N PHE A 90 -14.86 27.40 -1.42
CA PHE A 90 -15.29 26.01 -1.33
C PHE A 90 -16.09 25.77 -0.04
N GLU A 91 -17.23 25.10 -0.16
CA GLU A 91 -18.15 24.83 0.96
C GLU A 91 -17.98 23.41 1.51
N THR A 92 -17.50 22.49 0.68
CA THR A 92 -17.28 21.08 1.03
C THR A 92 -15.90 20.62 0.57
N ILE A 93 -15.20 19.88 1.42
CA ILE A 93 -14.07 19.02 1.05
C ILE A 93 -14.57 17.58 1.07
N ARG A 94 -14.37 16.84 -0.01
CA ARG A 94 -14.68 15.41 -0.11
C ARG A 94 -13.40 14.60 -0.33
N THR A 95 -13.23 13.52 0.40
CA THR A 95 -12.15 12.55 0.20
C THR A 95 -12.56 11.18 0.76
N THR A 96 -11.76 10.14 0.55
CA THR A 96 -11.95 8.84 1.24
C THR A 96 -11.16 8.80 2.55
N ASP A 97 -11.45 7.83 3.43
CA ASP A 97 -10.70 7.63 4.69
C ASP A 97 -9.20 7.58 4.39
N VAL A 98 -8.49 8.61 4.85
CA VAL A 98 -7.07 8.79 4.57
C VAL A 98 -6.20 7.81 5.34
N CYS A 99 -6.72 7.16 6.40
CA CYS A 99 -6.00 6.20 7.22
C CYS A 99 -4.57 6.65 7.63
N ASP A 100 -4.37 7.96 7.83
CA ASP A 100 -3.15 8.57 8.36
C ASP A 100 -3.51 9.56 9.47
N ASN A 101 -2.94 9.36 10.65
CA ASN A 101 -3.26 10.12 11.86
C ASN A 101 -2.96 11.61 11.73
N TRP A 102 -1.88 11.99 11.03
CA TRP A 102 -1.52 13.40 10.89
C TRP A 102 -2.35 14.08 9.81
N LEU A 103 -2.57 13.42 8.68
CA LEU A 103 -3.43 13.92 7.61
C LEU A 103 -4.88 14.06 8.07
N GLU A 104 -5.42 13.04 8.76
CA GLU A 104 -6.76 13.07 9.34
C GLU A 104 -6.91 14.23 10.33
N LYS A 105 -5.92 14.44 11.22
CA LYS A 105 -5.94 15.56 12.15
C LYS A 105 -5.95 16.91 11.41
N ARG A 106 -5.09 17.08 10.39
CA ARG A 106 -5.00 18.31 9.61
C ARG A 106 -6.28 18.60 8.81
N LEU A 107 -6.90 17.57 8.25
CA LEU A 107 -8.20 17.70 7.56
C LEU A 107 -9.29 18.12 8.52
N ASN A 108 -9.34 17.56 9.74
CA ASN A 108 -10.34 17.91 10.75
C ASN A 108 -10.16 19.32 11.36
N GLU A 109 -9.06 20.02 11.09
CA GLU A 109 -8.84 21.41 11.52
C GLU A 109 -9.50 22.44 10.58
N THR A 110 -10.11 22.01 9.47
CA THR A 110 -10.80 22.90 8.52
C THR A 110 -12.11 23.48 9.04
N LYS A 111 -12.52 24.64 8.52
CA LYS A 111 -13.88 25.19 8.69
C LYS A 111 -14.84 24.78 7.57
N ILE A 112 -14.33 24.21 6.48
CA ILE A 112 -15.12 23.70 5.36
C ILE A 112 -15.85 22.42 5.82
N LYS A 113 -17.05 22.15 5.31
CA LYS A 113 -17.71 20.87 5.59
C LYS A 113 -16.84 19.73 5.07
N LEU A 114 -16.46 18.78 5.92
CA LEU A 114 -15.69 17.61 5.52
C LEU A 114 -16.61 16.41 5.29
N GLU A 115 -16.55 15.82 4.10
CA GLU A 115 -17.21 14.57 3.72
C GLU A 115 -16.14 13.49 3.51
N ILE A 116 -16.05 12.55 4.46
CA ILE A 116 -15.12 11.41 4.38
C ILE A 116 -15.92 10.17 4.01
N LEU A 117 -15.60 9.58 2.86
CA LEU A 117 -16.18 8.33 2.38
C LEU A 117 -15.34 7.14 2.85
N ASP A 118 -15.92 5.94 2.86
CA ASP A 118 -15.13 4.72 3.07
C ASP A 118 -14.09 4.55 1.96
N SER A 119 -12.92 4.02 2.33
CA SER A 119 -11.81 3.84 1.41
C SER A 119 -11.76 2.40 0.91
N PRO A 120 -11.75 2.16 -0.42
CA PRO A 120 -11.61 0.82 -0.99
C PRO A 120 -10.20 0.23 -0.80
N LEU A 121 -9.29 1.00 -0.19
CA LEU A 121 -7.95 0.53 0.15
C LEU A 121 -7.97 -0.61 1.17
N PHE A 122 -9.04 -0.76 1.96
CA PHE A 122 -9.17 -1.78 3.00
C PHE A 122 -10.51 -2.51 2.92
N ILE A 123 -10.53 -3.76 3.36
CA ILE A 123 -11.71 -4.63 3.30
C ILE A 123 -12.68 -4.32 4.45
N ASN A 124 -12.15 -3.92 5.61
CA ASN A 124 -12.98 -3.52 6.74
C ASN A 124 -13.19 -2.01 6.70
N THR A 125 -14.42 -1.55 6.85
CA THR A 125 -14.70 -0.17 7.23
C THR A 125 -14.24 0.08 8.68
N ARG A 126 -14.25 1.34 9.12
CA ARG A 126 -14.00 1.63 10.55
C ARG A 126 -15.07 1.04 11.45
N GLU A 127 -16.30 0.89 10.95
CA GLU A 127 -17.38 0.25 11.68
C GLU A 127 -17.13 -1.25 11.86
N ASP A 128 -16.71 -1.95 10.79
CA ASP A 128 -16.38 -3.38 10.86
C ASP A 128 -15.27 -3.68 11.86
N LEU A 129 -14.29 -2.77 11.98
CA LEU A 129 -13.20 -2.92 12.94
C LEU A 129 -13.67 -2.85 14.40
N LYS A 130 -14.78 -2.17 14.71
CA LYS A 130 -15.30 -2.06 16.09
C LYS A 130 -15.62 -3.43 16.67
N GLU A 131 -16.21 -4.32 15.88
CA GLU A 131 -16.62 -5.65 16.34
C GLU A 131 -15.46 -6.43 16.99
N TYR A 132 -14.25 -6.31 16.45
CA TYR A 132 -13.08 -6.97 17.01
C TYR A 132 -12.28 -6.08 17.98
N PHE A 133 -12.07 -4.80 17.66
CA PHE A 133 -11.07 -3.97 18.36
C PHE A 133 -11.64 -3.16 19.53
N GLU A 134 -12.92 -2.80 19.49
CA GLU A 134 -13.52 -1.95 20.50
C GLU A 134 -13.58 -2.66 21.86
N ASN A 135 -13.26 -1.94 22.94
CA ASN A 135 -13.28 -2.42 24.32
C ASN A 135 -12.38 -3.64 24.65
N LYS A 136 -11.52 -4.11 23.73
CA LYS A 136 -10.55 -5.17 24.02
C LYS A 136 -9.27 -4.64 24.65
N LYS A 137 -8.74 -5.42 25.61
CA LYS A 137 -7.45 -5.13 26.28
C LYS A 137 -6.23 -5.67 25.52
N SER A 138 -6.43 -6.71 24.70
CA SER A 138 -5.38 -7.34 23.90
C SER A 138 -5.92 -7.73 22.53
N TYR A 139 -5.04 -7.74 21.52
CA TYR A 139 -5.37 -8.08 20.14
C TYR A 139 -4.52 -9.27 19.68
N HIS A 140 -5.14 -10.22 19.00
CA HIS A 140 -4.48 -11.42 18.48
C HIS A 140 -4.83 -11.61 17.00
N GLN A 141 -3.83 -11.52 16.12
CA GLN A 141 -4.06 -11.55 14.68
C GLN A 141 -4.78 -12.82 14.22
N THR A 142 -4.43 -13.99 14.78
CA THR A 142 -5.08 -15.26 14.41
C THR A 142 -6.57 -15.25 14.71
N ASP A 143 -7.01 -14.64 15.82
CA ASP A 143 -8.42 -14.58 16.18
C ASP A 143 -9.19 -13.62 15.28
N PHE A 144 -8.59 -12.46 14.99
CA PHE A 144 -9.13 -11.52 14.01
C PHE A 144 -9.30 -12.20 12.64
N TYR A 145 -8.25 -12.83 12.13
CA TYR A 145 -8.26 -13.50 10.84
C TYR A 145 -9.32 -14.62 10.74
N LYS A 146 -9.50 -15.43 11.79
CA LYS A 146 -10.58 -16.44 11.84
C LYS A 146 -11.95 -15.80 11.73
N GLN A 147 -12.20 -14.72 12.48
CA GLN A 147 -13.47 -13.99 12.41
C GLN A 147 -13.69 -13.45 10.99
N GLN A 148 -12.67 -12.83 10.39
CA GLN A 148 -12.76 -12.30 9.02
C GLN A 148 -13.12 -13.38 8.00
N ARG A 149 -12.51 -14.57 8.08
CA ARG A 149 -12.86 -15.72 7.23
C ARG A 149 -14.28 -16.20 7.43
N ILE A 150 -14.75 -16.28 8.67
CA ILE A 150 -16.12 -16.72 8.99
C ILE A 150 -17.14 -15.71 8.45
N THR A 151 -17.00 -14.44 8.79
CA THR A 151 -17.96 -13.38 8.43
C THR A 151 -18.10 -13.23 6.92
N ARG A 152 -16.98 -13.39 6.18
CA ARG A 152 -16.96 -13.24 4.71
C ARG A 152 -17.05 -14.55 3.95
N ASN A 153 -17.16 -15.67 4.66
CA ASN A 153 -17.14 -17.01 4.08
C ASN A 153 -15.91 -17.29 3.17
N ILE A 154 -14.75 -16.69 3.49
CA ILE A 154 -13.52 -16.79 2.70
C ILE A 154 -12.72 -18.03 3.11
N LEU A 155 -12.40 -18.87 2.12
CA LEU A 155 -11.77 -20.18 2.29
C LEU A 155 -12.58 -21.06 3.26
N MET A 156 -13.90 -21.04 3.20
CA MET A 156 -14.78 -21.83 4.07
C MET A 156 -15.50 -22.91 3.27
N LYS A 157 -15.66 -24.10 3.86
CA LYS A 157 -16.41 -25.23 3.28
C LYS A 157 -17.32 -25.83 4.33
N THR A 158 -18.63 -25.79 4.10
CA THR A 158 -19.66 -26.33 5.03
C THR A 158 -19.49 -25.82 6.48
N GLY A 159 -19.21 -24.52 6.63
CA GLY A 159 -18.99 -23.88 7.94
C GLY A 159 -17.67 -24.20 8.64
N LYS A 160 -16.75 -24.93 7.98
CA LYS A 160 -15.40 -25.26 8.48
C LYS A 160 -14.34 -24.63 7.57
N PRO A 161 -13.12 -24.40 8.05
CA PRO A 161 -12.05 -23.90 7.17
C PRO A 161 -11.75 -24.91 6.05
N LEU A 162 -11.55 -24.40 4.84
CA LEU A 162 -11.08 -25.16 3.69
C LEU A 162 -9.78 -25.90 4.05
N GLY A 163 -9.69 -27.18 3.67
CA GLY A 163 -8.58 -28.06 4.01
C GLY A 163 -8.49 -28.48 5.49
N GLY A 164 -9.44 -28.04 6.35
CA GLY A 164 -9.58 -28.49 7.73
C GLY A 164 -8.75 -27.72 8.77
N LYS A 165 -7.92 -26.75 8.36
CA LYS A 165 -7.12 -25.92 9.27
C LYS A 165 -7.37 -24.42 9.06
N TRP A 166 -7.35 -23.67 10.16
CA TRP A 166 -7.45 -22.20 10.09
C TRP A 166 -6.19 -21.55 9.53
N THR A 167 -5.02 -22.16 9.72
CA THR A 167 -3.73 -21.67 9.23
C THR A 167 -2.86 -22.86 8.84
N TYR A 168 -2.01 -22.66 7.84
CA TYR A 168 -0.98 -23.60 7.39
C TYR A 168 0.44 -23.05 7.64
N ASP A 169 0.58 -22.07 8.54
CA ASP A 169 1.84 -21.34 8.78
C ASP A 169 3.04 -22.26 9.11
N THR A 170 2.80 -23.37 9.80
CA THR A 170 3.86 -24.32 10.14
C THR A 170 4.40 -25.08 8.92
N GLU A 171 3.66 -25.10 7.81
CA GLU A 171 4.03 -25.74 6.55
C GLU A 171 4.80 -24.79 5.61
N ASN A 172 4.83 -23.49 5.94
CA ASN A 172 5.36 -22.40 5.11
C ASN A 172 6.83 -22.02 5.39
N ARG A 173 7.60 -22.96 5.98
CA ARG A 173 8.94 -22.70 6.53
C ARG A 173 10.05 -23.52 5.86
N LYS A 174 9.82 -24.03 4.65
CA LYS A 174 10.83 -24.85 3.97
C LYS A 174 11.97 -23.96 3.48
N LYS A 175 13.19 -24.49 3.56
CA LYS A 175 14.38 -23.84 3.00
C LYS A 175 14.33 -23.89 1.48
N TYR A 176 14.76 -22.80 0.85
CA TYR A 176 14.96 -22.77 -0.59
C TYR A 176 16.05 -23.77 -1.03
N PRO A 177 15.80 -24.63 -2.04
CA PRO A 177 16.79 -25.62 -2.48
C PRO A 177 18.00 -24.96 -3.14
N LYS A 178 19.23 -25.35 -2.75
CA LYS A 178 20.48 -24.72 -3.21
C LYS A 178 20.69 -24.70 -4.73
N ASN A 179 20.19 -25.70 -5.45
CA ASN A 179 20.40 -25.86 -6.90
C ASN A 179 19.15 -25.48 -7.72
N ARG A 180 18.15 -24.88 -7.09
CA ARG A 180 16.93 -24.45 -7.77
C ARG A 180 17.10 -23.01 -8.21
N LYS A 181 16.70 -22.72 -9.45
CA LYS A 181 16.64 -21.35 -9.96
C LYS A 181 15.37 -20.67 -9.42
N ALA A 182 15.52 -19.44 -8.93
CA ALA A 182 14.39 -18.61 -8.55
C ALA A 182 13.47 -18.34 -9.77
N PRO A 183 12.16 -18.19 -9.56
CA PRO A 183 11.25 -17.75 -10.61
C PRO A 183 11.75 -16.45 -11.26
N SER A 184 11.71 -16.37 -12.59
CA SER A 184 12.05 -15.13 -13.28
C SER A 184 11.00 -14.07 -13.04
N ILE A 185 11.44 -12.81 -13.01
CA ILE A 185 10.59 -11.66 -12.73
C ILE A 185 10.58 -10.80 -13.98
N HIS A 186 9.39 -10.60 -14.54
CA HIS A 186 9.20 -9.80 -15.73
C HIS A 186 8.81 -8.39 -15.31
N PHE A 187 9.81 -7.50 -15.26
CA PHE A 187 9.61 -6.10 -14.94
C PHE A 187 8.77 -5.37 -16.01
N PRO A 188 8.00 -4.34 -15.64
CA PRO A 188 7.34 -3.47 -16.59
C PRO A 188 8.32 -2.88 -17.60
N VAL A 189 7.84 -2.64 -18.82
CA VAL A 189 8.59 -1.86 -19.81
C VAL A 189 8.54 -0.40 -19.39
N ASN A 190 9.69 0.28 -19.40
CA ASN A 190 9.77 1.70 -19.07
C ASN A 190 8.78 2.55 -19.86
N ASN A 191 7.74 3.03 -19.19
CA ASN A 191 6.74 3.92 -19.77
C ASN A 191 7.13 5.40 -19.61
N ALA A 192 6.30 6.31 -20.15
CA ALA A 192 6.56 7.74 -20.09
C ALA A 192 6.50 8.29 -18.65
N TYR A 193 5.59 7.77 -17.82
CA TYR A 193 5.44 8.20 -16.42
C TYR A 193 6.68 7.85 -15.58
N PHE A 194 7.26 6.67 -15.77
CA PHE A 194 8.49 6.28 -15.10
C PHE A 194 9.67 7.17 -15.49
N LYS A 195 9.82 7.49 -16.78
CA LYS A 195 10.92 8.35 -17.27
C LYS A 195 10.81 9.75 -16.70
N GLU A 196 9.63 10.36 -16.75
CA GLU A 196 9.36 11.68 -16.14
C GLU A 196 9.62 11.64 -14.63
N ALA A 197 9.12 10.63 -13.94
CA ALA A 197 9.29 10.51 -12.49
C ALA A 197 10.75 10.36 -12.06
N LYS A 198 11.57 9.69 -12.88
CA LYS A 198 13.02 9.59 -12.65
C LYS A 198 13.69 10.96 -12.75
N GLU A 199 13.41 11.71 -13.80
CA GLU A 199 13.93 13.07 -13.99
C GLU A 199 13.48 14.00 -12.85
N TYR A 200 12.18 13.98 -12.51
CA TYR A 200 11.61 14.72 -11.39
C TYR A 200 12.30 14.41 -10.06
N THR A 201 12.52 13.12 -9.78
CA THR A 201 13.14 12.69 -8.53
C THR A 201 14.58 13.14 -8.43
N GLU A 202 15.36 13.02 -9.50
CA GLU A 202 16.76 13.51 -9.50
C GLU A 202 16.84 15.04 -9.46
N GLN A 203 15.83 15.76 -9.96
CA GLN A 203 15.79 17.21 -9.89
C GLN A 203 15.46 17.73 -8.48
N TYR A 204 14.45 17.16 -7.82
CA TYR A 204 13.89 17.71 -6.58
C TYR A 204 14.29 16.95 -5.31
N PHE A 205 14.81 15.73 -5.45
CA PHE A 205 15.13 14.82 -4.35
C PHE A 205 16.52 14.16 -4.52
N ALA A 206 17.46 14.86 -5.17
CA ALA A 206 18.81 14.38 -5.47
C ALA A 206 19.57 13.87 -4.23
N ASP A 207 19.37 14.51 -3.08
CA ASP A 207 20.07 14.22 -1.82
C ASP A 207 19.39 13.12 -0.98
N ASN A 208 18.23 12.61 -1.41
CA ASN A 208 17.59 11.50 -0.73
C ASN A 208 18.41 10.21 -0.90
N TYR A 209 18.37 9.32 0.10
CA TYR A 209 19.04 8.03 -0.01
C TYR A 209 18.39 7.12 -1.06
N GLY A 210 19.15 6.12 -1.48
CA GLY A 210 18.74 5.19 -2.53
C GLY A 210 19.18 5.62 -3.91
N SER A 211 18.95 4.74 -4.88
CA SER A 211 19.22 5.00 -6.29
C SER A 211 18.04 4.57 -7.15
N LEU A 212 17.90 5.21 -8.31
CA LEU A 212 16.96 4.79 -9.33
C LEU A 212 17.68 3.95 -10.37
N THR A 213 17.09 2.81 -10.73
CA THR A 213 17.56 1.98 -11.83
C THR A 213 17.21 2.61 -13.18
N ASP A 214 17.81 2.10 -14.25
CA ASP A 214 17.36 2.41 -15.61
C ASP A 214 16.08 1.67 -15.96
N GLU A 215 15.76 0.58 -15.27
CA GLU A 215 14.55 -0.22 -15.47
C GLU A 215 13.44 0.16 -14.47
N GLN A 216 12.20 0.12 -14.93
CA GLN A 216 11.02 0.31 -14.10
C GLN A 216 10.78 -0.92 -13.24
N LEU A 217 10.95 -0.79 -11.92
CA LEU A 217 10.83 -1.93 -11.00
C LEU A 217 9.39 -2.25 -10.57
N TYR A 218 8.48 -1.27 -10.67
CA TYR A 218 7.10 -1.40 -10.19
C TYR A 218 6.10 -0.88 -11.23
N PRO A 219 4.94 -1.54 -11.39
CA PRO A 219 3.84 -1.05 -12.22
C PRO A 219 3.39 0.36 -11.85
N ALA A 220 3.17 1.23 -12.83
CA ALA A 220 2.71 2.60 -12.62
C ALA A 220 1.26 2.83 -13.08
N THR A 221 0.66 1.88 -13.83
CA THR A 221 -0.72 1.97 -14.34
C THR A 221 -1.59 0.80 -13.85
N PHE A 222 -2.91 0.91 -14.01
CA PHE A 222 -3.84 -0.18 -13.69
C PHE A 222 -3.56 -1.45 -14.51
N GLU A 223 -3.32 -1.31 -15.81
CA GLU A 223 -3.04 -2.44 -16.70
C GLU A 223 -1.72 -3.13 -16.36
N GLU A 224 -0.68 -2.34 -16.02
CA GLU A 224 0.59 -2.91 -15.56
C GLU A 224 0.42 -3.63 -14.22
N ALA A 225 -0.39 -3.09 -13.31
CA ALA A 225 -0.64 -3.68 -12.00
C ALA A 225 -1.43 -4.99 -12.09
N GLU A 226 -2.46 -5.04 -12.94
CA GLU A 226 -3.21 -6.26 -13.24
C GLU A 226 -2.31 -7.32 -13.88
N LYS A 227 -1.52 -6.94 -14.89
CA LYS A 227 -0.56 -7.85 -15.53
C LYS A 227 0.45 -8.41 -14.53
N TRP A 228 0.94 -7.58 -13.61
CA TRP A 228 1.86 -8.01 -12.56
C TRP A 228 1.23 -9.03 -11.61
N LEU A 229 -0.04 -8.83 -11.26
CA LEU A 229 -0.80 -9.76 -10.43
C LEU A 229 -0.96 -11.13 -11.12
N VAL A 230 -1.34 -11.14 -12.40
CA VAL A 230 -1.46 -12.39 -13.18
C VAL A 230 -0.11 -13.11 -13.27
N LEU A 231 0.97 -12.39 -13.58
CA LEU A 231 2.31 -12.97 -13.61
C LEU A 231 2.75 -13.55 -12.25
N PHE A 232 2.31 -12.96 -11.14
CA PHE A 232 2.53 -13.56 -9.82
C PHE A 232 1.79 -14.90 -9.69
N PHE A 233 0.52 -14.95 -10.07
CA PHE A 233 -0.29 -16.17 -10.03
C PHE A 233 0.33 -17.30 -10.84
N GLU A 234 0.68 -17.03 -12.09
CA GLU A 234 1.24 -18.02 -13.01
C GLU A 234 2.61 -18.56 -12.58
N ASN A 235 3.49 -17.69 -12.05
CA ASN A 235 4.90 -18.02 -11.92
C ASN A 235 5.37 -18.27 -10.48
N ARG A 236 4.63 -17.79 -9.47
CA ARG A 236 5.12 -17.73 -8.09
C ARG A 236 4.11 -18.20 -7.04
N PHE A 237 2.81 -18.10 -7.32
CA PHE A 237 1.78 -18.30 -6.31
C PHE A 237 1.72 -19.74 -5.76
N ALA A 238 1.90 -20.76 -6.60
CA ALA A 238 1.86 -22.17 -6.19
C ALA A 238 2.80 -22.50 -5.03
N GLU A 239 3.95 -21.84 -4.96
CA GLU A 239 4.99 -22.08 -3.95
C GLU A 239 5.19 -20.89 -3.01
N PHE A 240 4.29 -19.89 -3.05
CA PHE A 240 4.31 -18.73 -2.16
C PHE A 240 4.42 -19.16 -0.70
N GLY A 241 3.54 -20.06 -0.25
CA GLY A 241 3.54 -20.51 1.14
C GLY A 241 4.80 -21.31 1.46
N VAL A 242 5.19 -22.24 0.58
CA VAL A 242 6.31 -23.16 0.84
C VAL A 242 7.62 -22.43 1.18
N TYR A 243 7.88 -21.30 0.51
CA TYR A 243 9.12 -20.53 0.63
C TYR A 243 8.94 -19.15 1.28
N GLU A 244 7.83 -18.92 1.98
CA GLU A 244 7.47 -17.62 2.57
C GLU A 244 8.57 -17.04 3.48
N ASP A 245 9.24 -17.90 4.27
CA ASP A 245 10.32 -17.52 5.20
C ASP A 245 11.74 -17.65 4.59
N SER A 246 11.86 -18.02 3.32
CA SER A 246 13.18 -18.26 2.71
C SER A 246 13.90 -16.97 2.35
N ILE A 247 15.19 -16.90 2.69
CA ILE A 247 16.10 -15.81 2.27
C ILE A 247 17.21 -16.42 1.43
N VAL A 248 17.40 -15.90 0.21
CA VAL A 248 18.49 -16.27 -0.69
C VAL A 248 19.29 -15.00 -1.01
N GLU A 249 20.60 -15.07 -0.82
CA GLU A 249 21.48 -13.89 -0.86
C GLU A 249 21.36 -13.08 -2.16
N LYS A 250 21.30 -13.75 -3.32
CA LYS A 250 21.27 -13.09 -4.63
C LYS A 250 19.87 -12.85 -5.19
N GLU A 251 18.84 -13.18 -4.43
CA GLU A 251 17.45 -13.05 -4.87
C GLU A 251 16.75 -11.94 -4.10
N HIS A 252 15.96 -11.12 -4.80
CA HIS A 252 15.21 -10.02 -4.20
C HIS A 252 13.81 -10.44 -3.79
N PHE A 253 13.07 -11.14 -4.66
CA PHE A 253 11.63 -11.39 -4.45
C PHE A 253 11.26 -12.86 -4.26
N LEU A 254 12.06 -13.82 -4.73
CA LEU A 254 11.72 -15.25 -4.71
C LEU A 254 10.27 -15.49 -5.21
N HIS A 255 9.41 -16.05 -4.35
CA HIS A 255 8.01 -16.34 -4.64
C HIS A 255 7.04 -15.28 -4.12
N HIS A 256 7.53 -14.16 -3.59
CA HIS A 256 6.66 -13.08 -3.13
C HIS A 256 6.00 -12.34 -4.29
N SER A 257 4.80 -11.82 -4.03
CA SER A 257 3.97 -11.15 -5.03
C SER A 257 4.45 -9.73 -5.38
N VAL A 258 5.11 -9.05 -4.43
CA VAL A 258 5.55 -7.65 -4.57
C VAL A 258 4.38 -6.71 -4.89
N LEU A 259 3.19 -7.02 -4.38
CA LEU A 259 1.98 -6.21 -4.59
C LEU A 259 1.85 -5.05 -3.59
N SER A 260 2.67 -5.01 -2.54
CA SER A 260 2.50 -4.03 -1.46
C SER A 260 2.57 -2.57 -1.94
N PRO A 261 3.43 -2.15 -2.88
CA PRO A 261 3.38 -0.77 -3.39
C PRO A 261 2.07 -0.49 -4.11
N LEU A 262 1.59 -1.44 -4.92
CA LEU A 262 0.36 -1.32 -5.74
C LEU A 262 -0.90 -1.25 -4.86
N LEU A 263 -0.98 -2.14 -3.88
CA LEU A 263 -2.04 -2.18 -2.86
C LEU A 263 -2.06 -0.94 -1.96
N ASN A 264 -0.92 -0.30 -1.75
CA ASN A 264 -0.81 0.85 -0.85
C ASN A 264 -0.99 2.18 -1.59
N VAL A 265 -0.95 2.19 -2.92
CA VAL A 265 -1.31 3.38 -3.72
C VAL A 265 -2.74 3.36 -4.26
N GLY A 266 -3.39 2.19 -4.29
CA GLY A 266 -4.76 2.04 -4.79
C GLY A 266 -4.85 1.51 -6.23
N LEU A 267 -3.71 1.25 -6.90
CA LEU A 267 -3.68 0.62 -8.22
C LEU A 267 -4.26 -0.81 -8.21
N LEU A 268 -4.24 -1.46 -7.05
CA LEU A 268 -4.98 -2.68 -6.76
C LEU A 268 -5.71 -2.49 -5.43
N THR A 269 -6.92 -3.02 -5.31
CA THR A 269 -7.64 -3.10 -4.03
C THR A 269 -7.46 -4.49 -3.42
N ALA A 270 -7.52 -4.56 -2.09
CA ALA A 270 -7.34 -5.82 -1.36
C ALA A 270 -8.42 -6.85 -1.71
N GLU A 271 -9.67 -6.40 -1.92
CA GLU A 271 -10.79 -7.25 -2.31
C GLU A 271 -10.56 -7.90 -3.67
N ILE A 272 -10.25 -7.10 -4.71
CA ILE A 272 -10.00 -7.62 -6.07
C ILE A 272 -8.83 -8.61 -6.07
N VAL A 273 -7.76 -8.34 -5.32
CA VAL A 273 -6.62 -9.25 -5.22
C VAL A 273 -7.01 -10.59 -4.59
N LEU A 274 -7.82 -10.57 -3.52
CA LEU A 274 -8.29 -11.79 -2.88
C LEU A 274 -9.25 -12.58 -3.76
N GLU A 275 -10.20 -11.91 -4.41
CA GLU A 275 -11.15 -12.54 -5.34
C GLU A 275 -10.41 -13.25 -6.48
N LYS A 276 -9.49 -12.53 -7.17
CA LYS A 276 -8.72 -13.10 -8.26
C LYS A 276 -7.80 -14.23 -7.78
N ALA A 277 -7.20 -14.13 -6.59
CA ALA A 277 -6.36 -15.19 -6.05
C ALA A 277 -7.15 -16.47 -5.71
N ILE A 278 -8.36 -16.33 -5.17
CA ILE A 278 -9.23 -17.47 -4.87
C ILE A 278 -9.71 -18.12 -6.16
N ALA A 279 -10.18 -17.33 -7.13
CA ALA A 279 -10.61 -17.84 -8.43
C ALA A 279 -9.49 -18.59 -9.17
N PHE A 280 -8.29 -17.98 -9.24
CA PHE A 280 -7.12 -18.63 -9.85
C PHE A 280 -6.75 -19.93 -9.13
N ALA A 281 -6.81 -19.95 -7.80
CA ALA A 281 -6.49 -21.16 -7.05
C ALA A 281 -7.48 -22.32 -7.26
N GLU A 282 -8.74 -22.02 -7.55
CA GLU A 282 -9.76 -23.02 -7.89
C GLU A 282 -9.55 -23.59 -9.29
N GLU A 283 -9.06 -22.79 -10.25
CA GLU A 283 -8.80 -23.20 -11.64
C GLU A 283 -7.47 -23.95 -11.80
N ASP A 284 -6.41 -23.49 -11.15
CA ASP A 284 -5.03 -23.96 -11.35
C ASP A 284 -4.49 -24.90 -10.25
N ASP A 285 -5.37 -25.42 -9.38
CA ASP A 285 -5.05 -26.35 -8.28
C ASP A 285 -3.89 -25.86 -7.37
N ILE A 286 -3.97 -24.59 -6.96
CA ILE A 286 -2.95 -23.99 -6.08
C ILE A 286 -2.98 -24.67 -4.70
N PRO A 287 -1.82 -25.10 -4.16
CA PRO A 287 -1.76 -25.72 -2.84
C PRO A 287 -2.41 -24.85 -1.76
N VAL A 288 -3.28 -25.46 -0.96
CA VAL A 288 -4.07 -24.75 0.05
C VAL A 288 -3.21 -23.95 1.04
N ASN A 289 -2.00 -24.39 1.35
CA ASN A 289 -1.09 -23.68 2.24
C ASN A 289 -0.54 -22.38 1.62
N SER A 290 -0.34 -22.36 0.29
CA SER A 290 0.08 -21.16 -0.44
C SER A 290 -1.08 -20.18 -0.59
N LEU A 291 -2.27 -20.66 -0.96
CA LEU A 291 -3.48 -19.84 -1.03
C LEU A 291 -3.82 -19.25 0.34
N GLU A 292 -3.90 -20.08 1.39
CA GLU A 292 -4.22 -19.63 2.75
C GLU A 292 -3.16 -18.67 3.28
N GLY A 293 -1.87 -18.95 3.05
CA GLY A 293 -0.77 -18.05 3.42
C GLY A 293 -0.96 -16.66 2.81
N PHE A 294 -1.18 -16.60 1.49
CA PHE A 294 -1.39 -15.35 0.77
C PHE A 294 -2.63 -14.58 1.27
N VAL A 295 -3.77 -15.26 1.40
CA VAL A 295 -5.01 -14.69 1.94
C VAL A 295 -4.80 -14.17 3.37
N ARG A 296 -4.04 -14.90 4.21
CA ARG A 296 -3.74 -14.50 5.58
C ARG A 296 -2.86 -13.26 5.67
N GLN A 297 -1.96 -13.02 4.72
CA GLN A 297 -1.18 -11.78 4.69
C GLN A 297 -2.07 -10.56 4.40
N ILE A 298 -3.07 -10.70 3.53
CA ILE A 298 -3.96 -9.60 3.12
C ILE A 298 -5.17 -9.47 4.05
N LEU A 299 -6.06 -10.46 4.11
CA LEU A 299 -7.27 -10.44 4.95
C LEU A 299 -6.94 -10.48 6.45
N GLY A 300 -5.81 -11.08 6.81
CA GLY A 300 -5.35 -11.19 8.19
C GLY A 300 -4.43 -10.05 8.60
N TRP A 301 -3.15 -10.12 8.23
CA TRP A 301 -2.12 -9.21 8.75
C TRP A 301 -2.33 -7.75 8.34
N ARG A 302 -2.57 -7.47 7.06
CA ARG A 302 -2.75 -6.10 6.58
C ARG A 302 -3.94 -5.41 7.26
N GLU A 303 -5.10 -6.06 7.29
CA GLU A 303 -6.31 -5.54 7.94
C GLU A 303 -6.13 -5.44 9.47
N PHE A 304 -5.48 -6.43 10.11
CA PHE A 304 -5.20 -6.41 11.54
C PHE A 304 -4.27 -5.26 11.93
N VAL A 305 -3.19 -5.04 11.18
CA VAL A 305 -2.25 -3.93 11.42
C VAL A 305 -2.95 -2.58 11.25
N ARG A 306 -3.83 -2.42 10.26
CA ARG A 306 -4.67 -1.22 10.18
C ARG A 306 -5.56 -1.06 11.41
N GLY A 307 -6.24 -2.13 11.85
CA GLY A 307 -7.07 -2.07 13.06
C GLY A 307 -6.25 -1.64 14.28
N VAL A 308 -5.08 -2.22 14.50
CA VAL A 308 -4.16 -1.80 15.57
C VAL A 308 -3.74 -0.34 15.41
N TYR A 309 -3.44 0.10 14.18
CA TYR A 309 -3.10 1.50 13.90
C TYR A 309 -4.23 2.46 14.25
N VAL A 310 -5.47 2.16 13.88
CA VAL A 310 -6.65 3.00 14.17
C VAL A 310 -6.92 3.09 15.68
N TYR A 311 -6.83 1.99 16.42
CA TYR A 311 -7.19 1.94 17.84
C TYR A 311 -6.03 2.26 18.80
N GLN A 312 -4.79 1.97 18.41
CA GLN A 312 -3.61 2.10 19.27
C GLN A 312 -2.44 2.83 18.62
N GLY A 313 -2.54 3.30 17.38
CA GLY A 313 -1.40 3.89 16.65
C GLY A 313 -0.77 5.07 17.38
N THR A 314 -1.58 5.98 17.93
CA THR A 314 -1.08 7.10 18.74
C THR A 314 -0.41 6.62 20.03
N TYR A 315 -0.98 5.63 20.71
CA TYR A 315 -0.38 5.04 21.90
C TYR A 315 0.98 4.40 21.55
N GLN A 316 1.03 3.53 20.54
CA GLN A 316 2.25 2.83 20.12
C GLN A 316 3.36 3.80 19.69
N ARG A 317 3.01 4.83 18.90
CA ARG A 317 3.97 5.85 18.44
C ARG A 317 4.63 6.59 19.61
N ASN A 318 3.92 6.79 20.72
CA ASN A 318 4.41 7.51 21.89
C ASN A 318 4.94 6.59 23.01
N LYS A 319 5.10 5.28 22.75
CA LYS A 319 5.53 4.31 23.76
C LYS A 319 6.95 3.84 23.50
N ASN A 320 7.71 3.79 24.59
CA ASN A 320 9.07 3.28 24.61
C ASN A 320 9.24 2.40 25.85
N TYR A 321 8.72 1.17 25.80
CA TYR A 321 8.70 0.25 26.94
C TYR A 321 10.10 0.02 27.54
N TRP A 322 11.10 -0.12 26.68
CA TRP A 322 12.50 -0.38 27.08
C TRP A 322 13.31 0.89 27.37
N ASN A 323 12.71 2.08 27.20
CA ASN A 323 13.37 3.38 27.34
C ASN A 323 14.67 3.52 26.50
N HIS A 324 14.70 2.95 25.29
CA HIS A 324 15.85 3.09 24.40
C HIS A 324 15.95 4.53 23.84
N THR A 325 17.16 5.10 23.82
CA THR A 325 17.42 6.47 23.37
C THR A 325 18.48 6.60 22.28
N ASN A 326 19.12 5.49 21.90
CA ASN A 326 20.16 5.48 20.87
C ASN A 326 19.58 5.89 19.51
N LYS A 327 20.27 6.78 18.81
CA LYS A 327 19.96 7.11 17.41
C LYS A 327 20.30 5.91 16.52
N LEU A 328 19.59 5.78 15.39
CA LEU A 328 19.98 4.84 14.36
C LEU A 328 21.35 5.26 13.79
N PRO A 329 22.37 4.37 13.78
CA PRO A 329 23.68 4.71 13.25
C PRO A 329 23.66 5.03 11.74
N GLU A 330 24.53 5.93 11.30
CA GLU A 330 24.68 6.27 9.87
C GLU A 330 25.00 5.05 9.00
N THR A 331 25.65 4.04 9.57
CA THR A 331 26.02 2.80 8.89
C THR A 331 24.84 1.99 8.36
N PHE A 332 23.62 2.21 8.89
CA PHE A 332 22.40 1.64 8.32
C PHE A 332 22.02 2.27 6.97
N TYR A 333 22.36 3.54 6.74
CA TYR A 333 22.07 4.22 5.48
C TYR A 333 23.16 3.97 4.43
N THR A 334 24.37 3.59 4.86
CA THR A 334 25.50 3.27 3.95
C THR A 334 25.74 1.77 3.76
N ALA A 335 24.95 0.90 4.42
CA ALA A 335 25.11 -0.55 4.43
C ALA A 335 26.52 -1.01 4.86
N GLN A 336 27.02 -0.39 5.93
CA GLN A 336 28.36 -0.61 6.51
C GLN A 336 28.27 -0.89 8.02
N THR A 337 27.25 -1.63 8.43
CA THR A 337 27.06 -2.01 9.84
C THR A 337 28.12 -2.99 10.34
N GLY A 338 28.80 -3.68 9.41
CA GLY A 338 29.76 -4.75 9.72
C GLY A 338 29.08 -6.09 9.99
N ILE A 339 27.75 -6.15 9.88
CA ILE A 339 26.95 -7.36 10.07
C ILE A 339 26.46 -7.81 8.69
N TYR A 340 27.09 -8.84 8.14
CA TYR A 340 26.90 -9.22 6.74
C TYR A 340 25.44 -9.43 6.30
N PRO A 341 24.57 -10.15 7.03
CA PRO A 341 23.16 -10.29 6.64
C PRO A 341 22.41 -8.95 6.60
N ILE A 342 22.77 -8.01 7.47
CA ILE A 342 22.17 -6.67 7.51
C ILE A 342 22.68 -5.86 6.32
N ASP A 343 23.99 -5.81 6.10
CA ASP A 343 24.60 -5.05 5.00
C ASP A 343 24.16 -5.57 3.63
N SER A 344 24.03 -6.89 3.48
CA SER A 344 23.50 -7.53 2.27
C SER A 344 22.04 -7.11 2.02
N SER A 345 21.21 -7.06 3.06
CA SER A 345 19.80 -6.65 2.94
C SER A 345 19.65 -5.16 2.62
N LEU A 346 20.45 -4.30 3.26
CA LEU A 346 20.44 -2.86 3.03
C LEU A 346 20.87 -2.50 1.60
N LYS A 347 21.84 -3.22 1.02
CA LYS A 347 22.27 -3.03 -0.38
C LYS A 347 21.22 -3.41 -1.42
N LYS A 348 20.22 -4.21 -1.05
CA LYS A 348 19.09 -4.57 -1.92
C LYS A 348 17.95 -3.55 -1.90
N SER A 349 18.00 -2.61 -0.95
CA SER A 349 16.90 -1.68 -0.65
C SER A 349 16.84 -0.50 -1.60
#